data_AF-A0A8C5ZLU9-F1
#
_entry.id   AF-A0A8C5ZLU9-F1
#
_cell.length_a   1.000
_cell.length_b   1.000
_cell.length_c   1.000
_cell.angle_alpha   90.00
_cell.angle_beta   90.00
_cell.angle_gamma   90.00
#
_symmetry.space_group_name_H-M   'P 1'
#
loop_
_entity.id
_entity.type
_entity.pdbx_description
1 polymer ?
#
loop_
_entity_poly.entity_id
_entity_poly.type
_entity_poly.pdbx_seq_one_letter_code
_entity_poly.pdbx_strand_id
1 'polypeptide(L)'
;MREIVLIQAGRCGNQIGAKFWEVISDEHGIDPTGSYHGDSNLQLERINVYYNEAAGNKYVPRAILVDLEPGTMDSVRSGPFGQIFKPDNFVFGIEGADSLRKQKHL
;
A
#
# COMPACT_ATOMS: atom_id res chain seq x y z
N MET A 1 -20.56 5.15 -7.82
CA MET A 1 -19.28 4.48 -7.49
C MET A 1 -18.52 5.42 -6.56
N ARG A 2 -17.96 4.92 -5.45
CA ARG A 2 -17.16 5.69 -4.49
C ARG A 2 -15.81 5.01 -4.40
N GLU A 3 -14.72 5.75 -4.58
CA GLU A 3 -13.36 5.23 -4.54
C GLU A 3 -12.60 5.97 -3.44
N ILE A 4 -11.73 5.27 -2.73
CA ILE A 4 -10.91 5.84 -1.67
C ILE A 4 -9.45 5.60 -2.02
N VAL A 5 -8.64 6.65 -1.92
CA VAL A 5 -7.18 6.55 -2.02
C VAL A 5 -6.61 6.67 -0.62
N LEU A 6 -5.83 5.66 -0.19
CA LEU A 6 -5.12 5.69 1.09
C LEU A 6 -3.75 6.34 0.92
N ILE A 7 -3.43 7.30 1.79
CA ILE A 7 -2.09 7.89 1.86
C ILE A 7 -1.48 7.47 3.19
N GLN A 8 -0.32 6.82 3.11
CA GLN A 8 0.45 6.35 4.26
C GLN A 8 1.76 7.14 4.28
N ALA A 9 2.11 7.70 5.42
CA ALA A 9 3.27 8.59 5.54
C ALA A 9 4.13 8.24 6.76
N GLY A 10 5.44 8.16 6.52
CA GLY A 10 6.47 7.88 7.51
C GLY A 10 6.48 6.44 8.01
N ARG A 11 7.54 6.10 8.75
CA ARG A 11 7.81 4.73 9.24
C ARG A 11 6.63 4.06 9.93
N CYS A 12 6.00 4.74 10.89
CA CYS A 12 4.86 4.20 11.63
C CYS A 12 3.61 4.04 10.73
N GLY A 13 3.31 5.04 9.90
CA GLY A 13 2.16 5.02 8.98
C GLY A 13 2.27 3.91 7.94
N ASN A 14 3.46 3.68 7.40
CA ASN A 14 3.74 2.60 6.46
C ASN A 14 3.65 1.21 7.11
N GLN A 15 4.05 1.05 8.37
CA GLN A 15 3.92 -0.23 9.09
C GLN A 15 2.46 -0.58 9.40
N ILE A 16 1.68 0.39 9.91
CA ILE A 16 0.24 0.21 10.14
C ILE A 16 -0.46 -0.04 8.80
N GLY A 17 -0.06 0.71 7.79
CA GLY A 17 -0.56 0.58 6.43
C GLY A 17 -0.36 -0.79 5.83
N ALA A 18 0.83 -1.37 5.99
CA ALA A 18 1.12 -2.73 5.54
C ALA A 18 0.18 -3.76 6.21
N LYS A 19 -0.06 -3.63 7.52
CA LYS A 19 -0.99 -4.51 8.23
C LYS A 19 -2.46 -4.29 7.85
N PHE A 20 -2.86 -3.06 7.58
CA PHE A 20 -4.19 -2.77 7.04
C PHE A 20 -4.41 -3.50 5.69
N TRP A 21 -3.44 -3.41 4.78
CA TRP A 21 -3.54 -4.03 3.47
C TRP A 21 -3.49 -5.56 3.51
N GLU A 22 -2.81 -6.14 4.50
CA GLU A 22 -2.84 -7.59 4.78
C GLU A 22 -4.26 -8.03 5.16
N VAL A 23 -4.85 -7.38 6.16
CA VAL A 23 -6.19 -7.74 6.66
C VAL A 23 -7.27 -7.56 5.59
N ILE A 24 -7.27 -6.45 4.87
CA ILE A 24 -8.27 -6.20 3.83
C ILE A 24 -8.10 -7.15 2.63
N SER A 25 -6.86 -7.54 2.30
CA SER A 25 -6.61 -8.53 1.24
C SER A 25 -7.17 -9.89 1.65
N ASP A 26 -6.95 -10.31 2.90
CA ASP A 26 -7.50 -11.56 3.44
C ASP A 26 -9.04 -11.55 3.44
N GLU A 27 -9.67 -10.45 3.85
CA GLU A 27 -11.13 -10.29 3.82
C GLU A 27 -11.69 -10.43 2.39
N HIS A 28 -11.02 -9.84 1.41
CA HIS A 28 -11.42 -9.87 0.00
C HIS A 28 -10.89 -11.10 -0.76
N GLY A 29 -10.17 -12.01 -0.12
CA GLY A 29 -9.61 -13.22 -0.75
C GLY A 29 -8.56 -12.91 -1.82
N ILE A 30 -7.81 -11.83 -1.66
CA ILE A 30 -6.73 -11.42 -2.57
C ILE A 30 -5.41 -11.95 -2.03
N ASP A 31 -4.67 -12.65 -2.87
CA ASP A 31 -3.38 -13.21 -2.49
C ASP A 31 -2.25 -12.15 -2.57
N PRO A 32 -1.04 -12.47 -2.06
CA PRO A 32 0.15 -11.64 -2.22
C PRO A 32 0.57 -11.29 -3.66
N THR A 33 0.02 -11.98 -4.66
CA THR A 33 0.30 -11.72 -6.08
C THR A 33 -0.71 -10.77 -6.72
N GLY A 34 -1.76 -10.41 -5.97
CA GLY A 34 -2.89 -9.60 -6.40
C GLY A 34 -3.99 -10.40 -7.09
N SER A 35 -3.91 -11.74 -7.09
CA SER A 35 -4.90 -12.63 -7.70
C SER A 35 -6.02 -12.95 -6.71
N TYR A 36 -7.26 -13.00 -7.19
CA TYR A 36 -8.40 -13.38 -6.38
C TYR A 36 -8.53 -14.91 -6.26
N HIS A 37 -8.59 -15.39 -5.02
CA HIS A 37 -8.77 -16.79 -4.64
C HIS A 37 -9.93 -16.99 -3.66
N GLY A 38 -10.83 -16.00 -3.54
CA GLY A 38 -12.00 -16.09 -2.67
C GLY A 38 -13.07 -17.06 -3.17
N ASP A 39 -13.94 -17.49 -2.27
CA ASP A 39 -15.00 -18.46 -2.50
C ASP A 39 -16.41 -17.82 -2.57
N SER A 40 -16.51 -16.52 -2.26
CA SER A 40 -17.79 -15.80 -2.15
C SER A 40 -17.84 -14.57 -3.04
N ASN A 41 -18.90 -14.46 -3.85
CA ASN A 41 -19.16 -13.28 -4.68
C ASN A 41 -19.29 -11.98 -3.86
N LEU A 42 -19.59 -12.07 -2.55
CA LEU A 42 -19.63 -10.91 -1.67
C LEU A 42 -18.24 -10.27 -1.46
N GLN A 43 -17.16 -11.06 -1.57
CA GLN A 43 -15.79 -10.55 -1.45
C GLN A 43 -15.40 -9.67 -2.64
N LEU A 44 -16.00 -9.91 -3.81
CA LEU A 44 -15.83 -9.04 -4.97
C LEU A 44 -16.74 -7.81 -4.92
N GLU A 45 -17.73 -7.78 -4.01
CA GLU A 45 -18.61 -6.62 -3.88
C GLU A 45 -17.81 -5.42 -3.35
N ARG A 46 -17.81 -4.32 -4.09
CA ARG A 46 -17.15 -3.05 -3.73
C ARG A 46 -15.63 -3.17 -3.56
N ILE A 47 -15.00 -4.23 -4.05
CA ILE A 47 -13.53 -4.36 -4.02
C ILE A 47 -12.83 -3.18 -4.72
N ASN A 48 -13.50 -2.62 -5.73
CA ASN A 48 -13.12 -1.42 -6.47
C ASN A 48 -13.04 -0.12 -5.62
N VAL A 49 -13.53 -0.12 -4.37
CA VAL A 49 -13.34 0.98 -3.43
C VAL A 49 -11.87 1.11 -3.05
N TYR A 50 -11.19 -0.02 -2.81
CA TYR A 50 -9.81 -0.09 -2.32
C TYR A 50 -8.83 -0.55 -3.39
N TYR A 51 -9.25 -1.36 -4.35
CA TYR A 51 -8.40 -1.90 -5.40
C TYR A 51 -8.74 -1.33 -6.77
N ASN A 52 -7.73 -1.31 -7.63
CA ASN A 52 -7.87 -1.18 -9.07
C ASN A 52 -7.74 -2.57 -9.68
N GLU A 53 -8.68 -2.94 -10.55
CA GLU A 53 -8.54 -4.13 -11.38
C GLU A 53 -7.63 -3.82 -12.57
N ALA A 54 -6.48 -4.48 -12.62
CA ALA A 54 -5.51 -4.41 -13.70
C ALA A 54 -5.67 -5.61 -14.65
N ALA A 55 -4.98 -5.57 -15.78
CA ALA A 55 -5.00 -6.65 -16.77
C ALA A 55 -4.62 -8.01 -16.13
N GLY A 56 -5.39 -9.05 -16.46
CA GLY A 56 -5.17 -10.41 -15.97
C GLY A 56 -5.80 -10.68 -14.59
N ASN A 57 -6.91 -10.02 -14.24
CA ASN A 57 -7.63 -10.17 -12.96
C ASN A 57 -6.74 -9.92 -11.74
N LYS A 58 -5.80 -8.97 -11.87
CA LYS A 58 -4.91 -8.57 -10.79
C LYS A 58 -5.45 -7.34 -10.09
N TYR A 59 -5.58 -7.39 -8.78
CA TYR A 59 -6.05 -6.31 -7.94
C TYR A 59 -4.87 -5.56 -7.34
N VAL A 60 -4.80 -4.27 -7.63
CA VAL A 60 -3.73 -3.37 -7.17
C VAL A 60 -4.30 -2.38 -6.14
N PRO A 61 -3.73 -2.29 -4.93
CA PRO A 61 -4.16 -1.32 -3.93
C PRO A 61 -4.12 0.13 -4.41
N ARG A 62 -5.15 0.90 -4.06
CA ARG A 62 -5.21 2.37 -4.19
C ARG A 62 -4.51 3.01 -3.00
N ALA A 63 -3.19 2.84 -2.93
CA ALA A 63 -2.36 3.38 -1.87
C ALA A 63 -1.21 4.22 -2.42
N ILE A 64 -0.85 5.28 -1.70
CA ILE A 64 0.39 6.03 -1.89
C ILE A 64 1.19 5.91 -0.60
N LEU A 65 2.42 5.42 -0.72
CA LEU A 65 3.33 5.25 0.40
C LEU A 65 4.41 6.33 0.32
N VAL A 66 4.46 7.18 1.34
CA VAL A 66 5.39 8.30 1.43
C VAL A 66 6.36 8.05 2.57
N ASP A 67 7.65 8.03 2.29
CA ASP A 67 8.67 8.01 3.34
C ASP A 67 9.88 8.87 2.96
N LEU A 68 10.51 9.50 3.93
CA LEU A 68 11.79 10.18 3.72
C LEU A 68 12.96 9.24 4.02
N GLU A 69 12.72 8.11 4.68
CA GLU A 69 13.71 7.07 4.93
C GLU A 69 13.57 5.92 3.93
N PRO A 70 14.57 5.66 3.07
CA PRO A 70 14.49 4.57 2.09
C PRO A 70 14.38 3.17 2.74
N GLY A 71 14.88 3.00 3.96
CA GLY A 71 14.85 1.70 4.66
C GLY A 71 13.45 1.20 5.03
N THR A 72 12.46 2.08 5.18
CA THR A 72 11.08 1.65 5.43
C THR A 72 10.49 0.95 4.20
N MET A 73 10.84 1.41 3.00
CA MET A 73 10.31 0.84 1.76
C MET A 73 10.72 -0.60 1.57
N ASP A 74 11.99 -0.92 1.85
CA ASP A 74 12.49 -2.30 1.80
C ASP A 74 11.73 -3.20 2.78
N SER A 75 11.40 -2.67 3.96
CA SER A 75 10.61 -3.38 4.95
C SER A 75 9.20 -3.70 4.43
N VAL A 76 8.49 -2.73 3.84
CA VAL A 76 7.15 -2.94 3.28
C VAL A 76 7.19 -3.89 2.08
N ARG A 77 8.19 -3.75 1.19
CA ARG A 77 8.36 -4.62 0.01
C ARG A 77 8.73 -6.05 0.35
N SER A 78 9.48 -6.25 1.45
CA SER A 78 9.78 -7.57 2.02
C SER A 78 8.59 -8.19 2.76
N GLY A 79 7.55 -7.41 3.03
CA GLY A 79 6.33 -7.88 3.66
C GLY A 79 5.54 -8.85 2.78
N PRO A 80 4.62 -9.62 3.38
CA PRO A 80 3.84 -10.64 2.67
C PRO A 80 3.09 -10.05 1.47
N PHE A 81 2.48 -8.88 1.63
CA PHE A 81 1.78 -8.15 0.57
C PHE A 81 2.62 -7.03 -0.04
N GLY A 82 3.95 -7.10 0.04
CA GLY A 82 4.82 -6.06 -0.54
C GLY A 82 4.74 -5.97 -2.06
N GLN A 83 4.43 -7.08 -2.74
CA GLN A 83 4.46 -7.21 -4.20
C GLN A 83 3.18 -6.73 -4.90
N ILE A 84 2.08 -6.53 -4.18
CA ILE A 84 0.82 -6.04 -4.77
C ILE A 84 0.86 -4.52 -5.04
N PHE A 85 1.74 -3.79 -4.35
CA PHE A 85 1.93 -2.36 -4.56
C PHE A 85 2.72 -2.11 -5.84
N LYS A 86 2.24 -1.17 -6.67
CA LYS A 86 3.01 -0.71 -7.83
C LYS A 86 4.25 0.07 -7.35
N PRO A 87 5.41 -0.10 -8.01
CA PRO A 87 6.59 0.73 -7.76
C PRO A 87 6.28 2.23 -7.85
N ASP A 88 5.37 2.62 -8.74
CA ASP A 88 4.95 4.01 -8.96
C ASP A 88 4.18 4.61 -7.76
N ASN A 89 3.67 3.77 -6.84
CA ASN A 89 2.93 4.22 -5.66
C ASN A 89 3.86 4.65 -4.51
N PHE A 90 5.17 4.44 -4.65
CA PHE A 90 6.15 4.80 -3.65
C PHE A 90 6.75 6.17 -3.96
N VAL A 91 6.60 7.09 -3.01
CA VAL A 91 7.20 8.42 -3.05
C VAL A 91 8.24 8.48 -1.95
N PHE A 92 9.51 8.71 -2.31
CA PHE A 92 10.59 8.79 -1.34
C PHE A 92 11.49 10.01 -1.51
N GLY A 93 11.92 10.55 -0.37
CA GLY A 93 12.96 11.56 -0.31
C GLY A 93 14.35 10.95 -0.46
N ILE A 94 15.25 11.67 -1.14
CA ILE A 94 16.69 11.30 -1.20
C ILE A 94 17.40 11.72 0.10
N GLU A 95 16.83 12.70 0.82
CA GLU A 95 17.31 13.14 2.12
C GLU A 95 16.30 12.75 3.22
N GLY A 96 16.78 12.08 4.26
CA GLY A 96 15.98 11.66 5.42
C GLY A 96 15.29 12.84 6.11
N ALA A 97 14.13 12.59 6.74
CA ALA A 97 13.35 13.60 7.48
C ALA A 97 14.18 14.38 8.52
N ASP A 98 15.23 13.75 9.03
CA ASP A 98 16.17 14.32 9.99
C ASP A 98 17.01 15.48 9.42
N SER A 99 17.29 15.52 8.12
CA SER A 99 17.98 16.68 7.51
C SER A 99 17.05 17.89 7.41
N LEU A 100 15.78 17.69 7.08
CA LEU A 100 14.80 18.76 6.86
C LEU A 100 14.33 19.43 8.16
N ARG A 101 14.32 18.74 9.30
CA ARG A 101 14.00 19.37 10.60
C ARG A 101 15.04 20.42 11.04
N LYS A 102 16.30 20.29 10.63
CA LYS A 102 17.34 21.29 10.95
C LYS A 102 17.21 22.60 10.16
N GLN A 103 16.44 22.61 9.07
CA GLN A 103 16.33 23.77 8.18
C GLN A 103 15.03 24.56 8.36
N LYS A 104 14.06 24.05 9.13
CA LYS A 104 12.80 24.75 9.46
C LYS A 104 12.75 25.35 10.87
N HIS A 105 13.85 25.30 11.62
CA HIS A 105 13.99 25.92 12.96
C HIS A 105 15.15 26.94 12.98
N LEU A 106 15.52 27.48 11.82
CA LEU A 106 16.36 28.67 11.66
C LEU A 106 15.52 29.79 11.03
#